data_AF-M1BA06-F1
#
_entry.id   AF-M1BA06-F1
#
_cell.length_a   1.000
_cell.length_b   1.000
_cell.length_c   1.000
_cell.angle_alpha   90.00
_cell.angle_beta   90.00
_cell.angle_gamma   90.00
#
_symmetry.space_group_name_H-M   'P 1'
#
loop_
_entity.id
_entity.type
_entity.pdbx_description
1 polymer ?
#
loop_
_entity_poly.entity_id
_entity_poly.type
_entity_poly.pdbx_seq_one_letter_code
_entity_poly.pdbx_strand_id
1 'polypeptide(L)'
;MVGSCRKCENCSVDLENYCPRQIPTYNGYSLDGTFTFGGYSDMMVSDEHFVVHWPENLSMDAAPLLCAGITTYSPLNILDSISLECTLVLLVLEGSDIWLLSLLRHSEPK
;
A
#
# COMPACT_ATOMS: atom_id res chain seq x y z
N MET A 1 -1.86 4.22 -5.72
CA MET A 1 -3.02 4.60 -6.56
C MET A 1 -3.19 6.11 -6.46
N VAL A 2 -3.85 6.75 -7.43
CA VAL A 2 -4.05 8.23 -7.42
C VAL A 2 -5.52 8.62 -7.61
N GLY A 3 -6.43 7.65 -7.56
CA GLY A 3 -7.84 7.90 -7.79
C GLY A 3 -8.68 6.65 -7.59
N SER A 4 -9.96 6.86 -7.31
CA SER A 4 -10.97 5.81 -7.29
C SER A 4 -12.33 6.41 -7.60
N CYS A 5 -13.35 5.58 -7.54
CA CYS A 5 -14.69 5.96 -7.92
C CYS A 5 -15.46 6.71 -6.84
N ARG A 6 -14.97 6.65 -5.58
CA ARG A 6 -15.49 7.33 -4.38
C ARG A 6 -16.96 7.06 -4.01
N LYS A 7 -17.65 6.14 -4.71
CA LYS A 7 -19.10 5.91 -4.54
C LYS A 7 -19.54 4.45 -4.49
N CYS A 8 -18.64 3.49 -4.67
CA CYS A 8 -18.99 2.07 -4.54
C CYS A 8 -18.83 1.61 -3.09
N GLU A 9 -19.38 0.45 -2.77
CA GLU A 9 -19.32 -0.17 -1.44
C GLU A 9 -17.89 -0.20 -0.88
N ASN A 10 -16.91 -0.67 -1.67
CA ASN A 10 -15.50 -0.68 -1.25
C ASN A 10 -14.98 0.73 -0.89
N CYS A 11 -15.32 1.76 -1.66
CA CYS A 11 -14.89 3.12 -1.35
C CYS A 11 -15.59 3.71 -0.12
N SER A 12 -16.77 3.19 0.26
CA SER A 12 -17.52 3.67 1.43
C SER A 12 -17.00 3.11 2.76
N VAL A 13 -16.13 2.10 2.69
CA VAL A 13 -15.48 1.45 3.84
C VAL A 13 -13.95 1.58 3.77
N ASP A 14 -13.45 2.63 3.13
CA ASP A 14 -12.02 2.96 3.01
C ASP A 14 -11.16 1.83 2.37
N LEU A 15 -11.76 1.11 1.42
CA LEU A 15 -11.16 0.03 0.65
C LEU A 15 -11.01 0.40 -0.84
N GLU A 16 -10.52 1.60 -1.14
CA GLU A 16 -10.41 2.12 -2.50
C GLU A 16 -9.50 1.28 -3.40
N ASN A 17 -8.51 0.58 -2.82
CA ASN A 17 -7.64 -0.37 -3.51
C ASN A 17 -8.40 -1.58 -4.10
N TYR A 18 -9.60 -1.88 -3.61
CA TYR A 18 -10.51 -2.89 -4.16
C TYR A 18 -11.57 -2.28 -5.09
N CYS A 19 -11.49 -0.99 -5.40
CA CYS A 19 -12.43 -0.35 -6.30
C CYS A 19 -12.25 -0.87 -7.74
N PRO A 20 -13.33 -1.29 -8.43
CA PRO A 20 -13.24 -1.70 -9.84
C PRO A 20 -12.79 -0.58 -10.79
N ARG A 21 -12.92 0.68 -10.36
CA ARG A 21 -12.50 1.88 -11.11
C ARG A 21 -11.35 2.61 -10.40
N GLN A 22 -10.45 1.86 -9.74
CA GLN A 22 -9.22 2.45 -9.22
C GLN A 22 -8.34 2.99 -10.35
N ILE A 23 -7.63 4.07 -10.08
CA ILE A 23 -6.71 4.71 -11.01
C ILE A 23 -5.28 4.44 -10.53
N PRO A 24 -4.46 3.72 -11.32
CA PRO A 24 -3.09 3.42 -10.94
C PRO A 24 -2.23 4.68 -10.98
N THR A 25 -1.20 4.71 -10.14
CA THR A 25 -0.27 5.85 -10.02
C THR A 25 0.44 6.18 -11.33
N TYR A 26 0.62 5.20 -12.21
CA TYR A 26 1.17 5.38 -13.55
C TYR A 26 0.52 4.39 -14.52
N ASN A 27 0.68 4.64 -15.83
CA ASN A 27 0.19 3.76 -16.89
C ASN A 27 -1.32 3.48 -16.84
N GLY A 28 -2.08 4.49 -16.43
CA GLY A 28 -3.55 4.47 -16.46
C GLY A 28 -4.10 5.78 -16.97
N TYR A 29 -5.40 5.94 -16.81
CA TYR A 29 -6.12 7.17 -17.16
C TYR A 29 -6.81 7.72 -15.91
N SER A 30 -6.58 9.00 -15.65
CA SER A 30 -7.28 9.75 -14.61
C SER A 30 -8.75 9.97 -14.96
N LEU A 31 -9.54 10.52 -14.03
CA LEU A 31 -10.98 10.78 -14.20
C LEU A 31 -11.28 11.74 -15.34
N ASP A 32 -10.36 12.66 -15.64
CA ASP A 32 -10.42 13.63 -16.74
C ASP A 32 -9.90 13.07 -18.08
N GLY A 33 -9.48 11.80 -18.10
CA GLY A 33 -8.92 11.14 -19.28
C GLY A 33 -7.44 11.45 -19.54
N THR A 34 -6.77 12.18 -18.64
CA THR A 34 -5.31 12.39 -18.74
C THR A 34 -4.56 11.11 -18.40
N PHE A 35 -3.43 10.88 -19.07
CA PHE A 35 -2.58 9.73 -18.78
C PHE A 35 -1.81 9.94 -17.47
N THR A 36 -1.74 8.91 -16.62
CA THR A 36 -1.04 9.02 -15.34
C THR A 36 0.46 8.73 -15.48
N PHE A 37 1.26 9.67 -14.97
CA PHE A 37 2.72 9.54 -14.85
C PHE A 37 3.08 9.35 -13.37
N GLY A 38 3.98 8.41 -13.10
CA GLY A 38 4.40 8.08 -11.73
C GLY A 38 5.42 9.08 -11.17
N GLY A 39 5.89 8.81 -9.94
CA GLY A 39 6.79 9.71 -9.21
C GLY A 39 8.24 9.77 -9.71
N TYR A 40 8.56 9.24 -10.91
CA TYR A 40 9.88 9.43 -11.54
C TYR A 40 9.87 10.75 -12.33
N SER A 41 9.50 11.81 -11.62
CA SER A 41 9.33 13.18 -12.11
C SER A 41 9.82 14.15 -11.03
N ASP A 42 10.06 15.39 -11.43
CA ASP A 42 10.40 16.50 -10.53
C ASP A 42 9.20 16.96 -9.68
N MET A 43 7.99 16.83 -10.23
CA MET A 43 6.74 17.19 -9.57
C MET A 43 5.67 16.12 -9.78
N MET A 44 4.83 15.93 -8.77
CA MET A 44 3.66 15.05 -8.81
C MET A 44 2.45 15.78 -8.22
N VAL A 45 1.30 15.66 -8.89
CA VAL A 45 0.01 16.19 -8.42
C VAL A 45 -0.94 15.02 -8.25
N SER A 46 -1.64 14.98 -7.11
CA SER A 46 -2.64 13.96 -6.81
C SER A 46 -3.79 14.58 -6.03
N ASP A 47 -4.93 13.90 -6.06
CA ASP A 47 -6.09 14.26 -5.24
C ASP A 47 -5.77 14.04 -3.76
N GLU A 48 -6.19 14.96 -2.90
CA GLU A 48 -5.84 14.98 -1.48
C GLU A 48 -6.21 13.68 -0.75
N HIS A 49 -7.28 13.00 -1.18
CA HIS A 49 -7.71 11.73 -0.59
C HIS A 49 -6.66 10.61 -0.75
N PHE A 50 -5.83 10.70 -1.79
CA PHE A 50 -4.79 9.70 -2.09
C PHE A 50 -3.40 10.15 -1.65
N VAL A 51 -3.29 11.25 -0.92
CA VAL A 51 -2.05 11.75 -0.33
C VAL A 51 -2.05 11.44 1.17
N VAL A 52 -0.98 10.82 1.65
CA VAL A 52 -0.80 10.52 3.07
C VAL A 52 0.07 11.58 3.74
N HIS A 53 -0.27 11.94 4.97
CA HIS A 53 0.57 12.81 5.78
C HIS A 53 1.82 12.05 6.24
N TRP A 54 3.00 12.57 5.89
CA TRP A 54 4.27 11.95 6.25
C TRP A 54 4.70 12.38 7.67
N PRO A 55 4.99 11.44 8.59
CA PRO A 55 5.49 11.81 9.92
C PRO A 55 6.85 12.50 9.87
N GLU A 56 7.02 13.61 10.60
CA GLU A 56 8.28 14.38 10.62
C GLU A 56 9.49 13.59 11.15
N ASN A 57 9.23 12.57 11.99
CA ASN A 57 10.26 11.73 12.57
C ASN A 57 10.63 10.51 11.71
N LEU A 58 10.06 10.38 10.50
CA LEU A 58 10.31 9.24 9.61
C LEU A 58 11.19 9.66 8.43
N SER A 59 12.32 8.97 8.22
CA SER A 59 13.21 9.23 7.09
C SER A 59 12.51 8.98 5.75
N MET A 60 12.81 9.79 4.74
CA MET A 60 12.31 9.61 3.36
C MET A 60 12.77 8.28 2.74
N ASP A 61 13.83 7.65 3.26
CA ASP A 61 14.26 6.30 2.85
C ASP A 61 13.18 5.24 3.11
N ALA A 62 12.20 5.55 3.97
CA ALA A 62 11.05 4.70 4.23
C ALA A 62 9.95 4.78 3.14
N ALA A 63 10.18 5.48 2.03
CA ALA A 63 9.27 5.53 0.88
C ALA A 63 8.73 4.15 0.41
N PRO A 64 9.50 3.03 0.45
CA PRO A 64 8.98 1.71 0.10
C PRO A 64 7.77 1.25 0.93
N LEU A 65 7.53 1.84 2.11
CA LEU A 65 6.35 1.56 2.94
C LEU A 65 5.03 1.85 2.21
N LEU A 66 5.01 2.84 1.32
CA LEU A 66 3.82 3.25 0.55
C LEU A 66 3.36 2.21 -0.48
N CYS A 67 4.16 1.15 -0.71
CA CYS A 67 3.82 0.07 -1.62
C CYS A 67 4.02 -1.30 -0.95
N ALA A 68 5.27 -1.69 -0.69
CA ALA A 68 5.57 -2.99 -0.10
C ALA A 68 5.06 -3.08 1.34
N GLY A 69 5.26 -2.03 2.14
CA GLY A 69 4.85 -2.01 3.54
C GLY A 69 3.35 -2.16 3.74
N ILE A 70 2.54 -1.38 3.02
CA ILE A 70 1.07 -1.48 3.14
C ILE A 70 0.54 -2.83 2.65
N THR A 71 1.17 -3.42 1.63
CA THR A 71 0.80 -4.74 1.10
C THR A 71 1.02 -5.85 2.13
N THR A 72 2.04 -5.72 3.00
CA THR A 72 2.29 -6.68 4.08
C THR A 72 1.51 -6.35 5.35
N TYR A 73 1.32 -5.06 5.66
CA TYR A 73 0.62 -4.61 6.86
C TYR A 73 -0.89 -4.87 6.80
N SER A 74 -1.54 -4.61 5.65
CA SER A 74 -2.99 -4.78 5.48
C SER A 74 -3.49 -6.19 5.87
N PRO A 75 -2.91 -7.29 5.37
CA PRO A 75 -3.33 -8.63 5.80
C PRO A 75 -2.97 -8.93 7.26
N LEU A 76 -1.83 -8.44 7.76
CA LEU A 76 -1.43 -8.64 9.16
C LEU A 76 -2.43 -8.02 10.14
N ASN A 77 -2.83 -6.78 9.91
CA ASN A 77 -3.78 -6.08 10.77
C ASN A 77 -5.16 -6.79 10.82
N ILE A 78 -5.59 -7.38 9.70
CA ILE A 78 -6.80 -8.20 9.66
C ILE A 78 -6.62 -9.49 10.48
N LEU A 79 -5.45 -10.13 10.42
CA LEU A 79 -5.17 -11.39 11.12
C LEU A 79 -4.95 -11.20 12.63
N ASP A 80 -4.31 -10.11 13.05
CA ASP A 80 -4.12 -9.76 14.47
C ASP A 80 -5.47 -9.60 15.20
N SER A 81 -6.51 -9.24 14.46
CA SER A 81 -7.89 -9.18 14.96
C SER A 81 -8.49 -10.56 15.30
N ILE A 82 -7.80 -11.67 15.02
CA ILE A 82 -8.33 -13.05 15.06
C ILE A 82 -7.58 -13.93 16.09
N SER A 83 -6.66 -13.40 16.91
CA SER A 83 -5.92 -14.15 17.96
C SER A 83 -5.36 -15.51 17.48
N LEU A 84 -4.84 -15.56 16.25
CA LEU A 84 -4.18 -16.73 15.69
C LEU A 84 -2.67 -16.55 15.82
N GLU A 85 -1.97 -17.54 16.39
CA GLU A 85 -0.50 -17.62 16.31
C GLU A 85 -0.08 -17.92 14.86
N CYS A 86 -0.04 -16.91 14.00
CA CYS A 86 0.42 -17.05 12.62
C CYS A 86 1.93 -16.78 12.54
N THR A 87 2.69 -17.78 12.10
CA THR A 87 4.08 -17.55 11.67
C THR A 87 4.04 -16.98 10.25
N LEU A 88 4.29 -15.67 10.10
CA LEU A 88 4.40 -15.05 8.79
C LEU A 88 5.75 -15.40 8.17
N VAL A 89 5.72 -16.09 7.03
CA VAL A 89 6.90 -16.32 6.19
C VAL A 89 6.91 -15.27 5.08
N LEU A 90 7.73 -14.24 5.21
CA LEU A 90 7.91 -13.24 4.17
C LEU A 90 8.94 -13.76 3.16
N LEU A 91 8.47 -14.18 1.99
CA LEU A 91 9.34 -14.53 0.87
C LEU A 91 9.72 -13.25 0.14
N VAL A 92 10.96 -12.79 0.32
CA VAL A 92 11.49 -11.65 -0.44
C VAL A 92 12.10 -12.20 -1.72
N LEU A 93 11.47 -11.87 -2.85
CA LEU A 93 11.98 -12.17 -4.18
C LEU A 93 12.76 -10.96 -4.67
N GLU A 94 14.08 -11.08 -4.74
CA GLU A 94 14.96 -10.05 -5.29
C GLU A 94 15.61 -10.62 -6.57
N GLY A 95 15.04 -10.30 -7.74
CA GLY A 95 15.47 -10.89 -9.01
C GLY A 95 15.06 -12.37 -9.15
N SER A 96 16.01 -13.24 -9.51
CA SER A 96 15.82 -14.70 -9.56
C SER A 96 16.08 -15.41 -8.23
N ASP A 97 16.58 -14.68 -7.24
CA ASP A 97 17.03 -15.24 -5.98
C ASP A 97 15.91 -15.12 -4.93
N ILE A 98 15.56 -16.27 -4.34
CA ILE A 98 14.59 -16.37 -3.26
C ILE A 98 15.36 -16.22 -1.94
N TRP A 99 15.23 -15.07 -1.29
CA TRP A 99 15.76 -14.88 0.06
C TRP A 99 14.68 -15.25 1.07
N LEU A 100 14.92 -16.32 1.83
CA LEU A 100 14.06 -16.73 2.93
C LEU A 100 14.40 -15.87 4.16
N LEU A 101 13.76 -14.71 4.30
CA LEU A 101 13.83 -13.94 5.54
C LEU A 101 12.73 -14.43 6.49
N SER A 102 13.11 -15.35 7.38
CA SER A 102 12.26 -15.74 8.51
C SER A 102 12.30 -14.66 9.58
N LEU A 103 11.42 -13.65 9.49
CA LEU A 103 11.26 -12.65 10.55
C LEU A 103 9.82 -12.15 10.58
N LEU A 104 9.05 -12.69 11.53
CA LEU A 104 8.37 -11.96 12.61
C LEU A 104 7.57 -12.96 13.43
N ARG A 105 8.09 -13.34 14.60
CA ARG A 105 7.26 -13.90 15.67
C ARG A 105 6.68 -12.71 16.42
N HIS A 106 5.43 -12.36 16.16
CA HIS A 106 4.74 -11.40 17.02
C HIS A 106 4.47 -12.12 18.34
N SER A 107 5.33 -11.92 19.34
CA SER A 107 4.96 -12.17 20.73
C SER A 107 4.24 -10.93 21.21
N GLU A 108 2.95 -11.04 21.53
CA GLU A 108 2.26 -9.97 22.25
C GLU A 108 3.05 -9.58 23.51
N PRO A 109 3.14 -8.28 23.86
CA PRO A 109 3.39 -7.90 25.24
C PRO A 109 2.12 -8.20 26.06
N LYS A 110 2.32 -8.96 27.15
CA LYS A 110 1.37 -9.35 28.22
C LYS A 110 0.06 -8.58 28.35
#